data_AF-A0AAV8WP01-F1
#
_entry.id   AF-A0AAV8WP01-F1
#
_cell.length_a   1.000
_cell.length_b   1.000
_cell.length_c   1.000
_cell.angle_alpha   90.00
_cell.angle_beta   90.00
_cell.angle_gamma   90.00
#
_symmetry.space_group_name_H-M   'P 1'
#
loop_
_entity.id
_entity.type
_entity.pdbx_description
1 polymer ?
#
loop_
_entity_poly.entity_id
_entity_poly.type
_entity_poly.pdbx_seq_one_letter_code
_entity_poly.pdbx_strand_id
1 'polypeptide(L)'
;MEAIAKHEFNATADDELSFRKSQVLKILNMEDDMNWCSDGVQHFKVLRDAQGKFFLWVVKFNSLNELVEYHRTSSVSRSQDVKLRDMVAEE
;
A
#
# COMPACT_ATOMS: atom_id res chain seq x y z
N MET A 1 14.07 5.53 16.54
CA MET A 1 14.34 6.98 16.69
C MET A 1 13.47 7.51 17.85
N GLU A 2 13.79 8.63 18.50
CA GLU A 2 12.97 9.19 19.60
C GLU A 2 12.54 10.62 19.25
N ALA A 3 11.28 10.96 19.54
CA ALA A 3 10.71 12.27 19.27
C ALA A 3 9.98 12.81 20.51
N ILE A 4 9.90 14.13 20.65
CA ILE A 4 9.19 14.78 21.75
C ILE A 4 7.92 15.43 21.22
N ALA A 5 6.77 15.03 21.77
CA ALA A 5 5.49 15.60 21.42
C ALA A 5 5.42 17.08 21.83
N LYS A 6 5.20 17.98 20.87
CA LYS A 6 5.06 19.43 21.14
C LYS A 6 3.65 19.83 21.60
N HIS A 7 2.67 18.99 21.29
CA HIS A 7 1.26 19.17 21.61
C HIS A 7 0.68 17.84 22.14
N GLU A 8 -0.43 17.92 22.84
CA GLU A 8 -1.22 16.75 23.20
C GLU A 8 -2.15 16.34 22.05
N PHE A 9 -2.38 15.04 21.93
CA PHE A 9 -3.30 14.46 20.97
C PHE A 9 -4.09 13.36 21.70
N ASN A 10 -5.42 13.43 21.60
CA ASN A 10 -6.29 12.38 22.08
C ASN A 10 -6.80 11.60 20.87
N ALA A 11 -6.43 10.32 20.80
CA ALA A 11 -6.88 9.40 19.76
C ALA A 11 -8.41 9.43 19.65
N THR A 12 -8.88 9.43 18.41
CA THR A 12 -10.30 9.44 18.05
C THR A 12 -10.73 8.14 17.38
N ALA A 13 -9.76 7.31 16.98
CA ALA A 13 -9.94 5.97 16.45
C ALA A 13 -9.11 4.93 17.24
N ASP A 14 -9.47 3.66 17.11
CA ASP A 14 -8.83 2.55 17.82
C ASP A 14 -7.37 2.32 17.37
N ASP A 15 -7.06 2.63 16.11
CA ASP A 15 -5.73 2.54 15.52
C ASP A 15 -4.83 3.77 15.81
N GLU A 16 -5.30 4.75 16.57
CA GLU A 16 -4.55 5.97 16.90
C GLU A 16 -3.94 5.92 18.30
N LEU A 17 -2.71 6.43 18.46
CA LEU A 17 -2.05 6.55 19.76
C LEU A 17 -2.27 7.94 20.37
N SER A 18 -2.92 8.00 21.54
CA SER A 18 -3.01 9.24 22.34
C SER A 18 -1.67 9.56 23.00
N PHE A 19 -1.26 10.82 22.99
CA PHE A 19 -0.04 11.28 23.65
C PHE A 19 -0.16 12.68 24.24
N ARG A 20 0.66 12.99 25.24
CA ARG A 20 0.64 14.29 25.93
C ARG A 20 1.78 15.20 25.47
N LYS A 21 1.56 16.52 25.59
CA LYS A 21 2.61 17.52 25.38
C LYS A 21 3.82 17.21 26.28
N SER A 22 5.01 17.27 25.70
CA SER A 22 6.30 16.90 26.28
C SER A 22 6.50 15.41 26.57
N GLN A 23 5.63 14.52 26.08
CA GLN A 23 5.87 13.08 26.15
C GLN A 23 6.95 12.69 25.14
N VAL A 24 7.91 11.88 25.58
CA VAL A 24 8.89 11.25 24.70
C VAL A 24 8.24 10.05 24.04
N LEU A 25 8.04 10.15 22.73
CA LEU A 25 7.50 9.10 21.89
C LEU A 25 8.67 8.34 21.29
N LYS A 26 8.72 7.04 21.57
CA LYS A 26 9.64 6.14 20.90
C LYS A 26 9.07 5.88 19.51
N ILE A 27 9.71 6.40 18.48
CA ILE A 27 9.37 6.09 17.10
C ILE A 27 9.84 4.67 16.87
N LEU A 28 8.90 3.75 17.10
CA LEU A 28 9.17 2.32 17.13
C LEU A 28 9.46 1.75 15.77
N ASN A 29 9.24 2.47 14.67
CA ASN A 29 9.88 2.20 13.40
C ASN A 29 9.67 3.33 12.38
N MET A 30 10.76 3.77 11.76
CA MET A 30 10.74 4.32 10.39
C MET A 30 11.13 3.25 9.37
N GLU A 31 11.43 2.03 9.85
CA GLU A 31 11.80 0.87 9.04
C GLU A 31 10.61 -0.10 8.85
N ASP A 32 9.41 0.14 9.41
CA ASP A 32 8.23 -0.74 9.23
C ASP A 32 7.33 -0.35 8.06
N ASP A 33 7.62 0.76 7.37
CA ASP A 33 7.19 0.90 5.96
C ASP A 33 8.06 0.01 5.02
N MET A 34 8.95 -0.82 5.59
CA MET A 34 9.54 -1.99 4.91
C MET A 34 8.64 -3.24 4.98
N ASN A 35 7.47 -3.18 5.64
CA ASN A 35 6.52 -4.30 5.59
C ASN A 35 5.73 -4.39 4.27
N TRP A 36 6.05 -3.60 3.24
CA TRP A 36 5.53 -3.85 1.89
C TRP A 36 6.21 -5.03 1.18
N CYS A 37 7.19 -5.69 1.80
CA CYS A 37 7.90 -6.81 1.19
C CYS A 37 8.47 -7.82 2.21
N SER A 38 7.70 -8.26 3.21
CA SER A 38 8.17 -9.29 4.14
C SER A 38 7.77 -10.73 3.79
N ASP A 39 6.99 -10.96 2.72
CA ASP A 39 6.53 -12.30 2.29
C ASP A 39 6.67 -12.53 0.77
N GLY A 40 7.58 -11.82 0.08
CA GLY A 40 7.71 -11.94 -1.39
C GLY A 40 6.47 -11.47 -2.19
N VAL A 41 5.48 -10.88 -1.51
CA VAL A 41 4.28 -10.31 -2.12
C VAL A 41 4.57 -8.88 -2.57
N GLN A 42 4.40 -8.61 -3.86
CA GLN A 42 4.59 -7.29 -4.45
C GLN A 42 3.24 -6.55 -4.53
N HIS A 43 3.06 -5.50 -3.75
CA HIS A 43 1.84 -4.69 -3.76
C HIS A 43 1.88 -3.59 -4.83
N PHE A 44 0.89 -3.54 -5.71
CA PHE A 44 0.77 -2.46 -6.68
C PHE A 44 -0.43 -1.56 -6.36
N LYS A 45 -0.21 -0.25 -6.35
CA LYS A 45 -1.28 0.72 -6.13
C LYS A 45 -2.06 0.91 -7.44
N VAL A 46 -3.35 0.59 -7.40
CA VAL A 46 -4.26 0.93 -8.50
C VAL A 46 -4.69 2.39 -8.36
N LEU A 47 -4.52 3.17 -9.41
CA LEU A 47 -4.89 4.57 -9.51
C LEU A 47 -6.14 4.74 -10.36
N ARG A 48 -6.86 5.84 -10.14
CA ARG A 48 -8.06 6.20 -10.89
C ARG A 48 -7.94 7.62 -11.43
N ASP A 49 -8.24 7.79 -12.70
CA ASP A 49 -8.22 9.09 -13.39
C ASP A 49 -9.52 9.89 -13.13
N ALA A 50 -9.53 11.18 -13.47
CA ALA A 50 -10.72 12.03 -13.41
C ALA A 50 -11.87 11.51 -14.28
N GLN A 51 -11.56 10.81 -15.38
CA GLN A 51 -12.55 10.12 -16.22
C GLN A 51 -13.06 8.79 -15.63
N GLY A 52 -12.59 8.42 -14.44
CA GLY A 52 -12.97 7.21 -13.73
C GLY A 52 -12.26 5.93 -14.16
N LYS A 53 -11.27 6.02 -15.06
CA LYS A 53 -10.49 4.87 -15.56
C LYS A 53 -9.43 4.42 -14.57
N PHE A 54 -9.21 3.11 -14.48
CA PHE A 54 -8.25 2.46 -13.58
C PHE A 54 -6.91 2.18 -14.27
N PHE A 55 -5.80 2.33 -13.57
CA PHE A 55 -4.47 2.02 -14.10
C PHE A 55 -3.46 1.76 -12.98
N LEU A 56 -2.46 0.90 -13.26
CA LEU A 56 -1.26 0.78 -12.40
C LEU A 56 -0.11 1.66 -12.92
N TRP A 57 -0.03 1.82 -14.24
CA TRP A 57 1.05 2.55 -14.94
C TRP A 57 0.49 3.42 -16.08
N VAL A 58 0.95 3.20 -17.31
CA VAL A 58 0.55 3.98 -18.50
C VAL A 58 -0.77 3.51 -19.13
N VAL A 59 -1.15 2.25 -18.94
CA VAL A 59 -2.34 1.66 -19.57
C VAL A 59 -3.57 1.85 -18.67
N LYS A 60 -4.68 2.33 -19.24
CA LYS A 60 -5.93 2.65 -18.53
C LYS A 60 -7.08 1.73 -18.94
N PHE A 61 -7.90 1.33 -17.97
CA PHE A 61 -9.01 0.38 -18.10
C PHE A 61 -10.32 0.98 -17.57
N ASN A 62 -11.47 0.48 -18.02
CA ASN A 62 -12.77 0.99 -17.55
C ASN A 62 -13.23 0.31 -16.25
N SER A 63 -12.70 -0.87 -15.95
CA SER A 63 -13.00 -1.65 -14.74
C SER A 63 -11.74 -2.29 -14.15
N LEU A 64 -11.81 -2.62 -12.85
CA LEU A 64 -10.75 -3.40 -12.18
C LEU A 64 -10.62 -4.80 -12.79
N ASN A 65 -11.74 -5.43 -13.18
CA ASN A 65 -11.73 -6.74 -13.83
C ASN A 65 -10.93 -6.72 -15.14
N GLU A 66 -11.13 -5.73 -16.01
CA GLU A 66 -10.36 -5.60 -17.25
C GLU A 66 -8.86 -5.40 -16.98
N LEU A 67 -8.51 -4.62 -15.96
CA LEU A 67 -7.13 -4.42 -15.54
C LEU A 67 -6.49 -5.73 -15.08
N VAL A 68 -7.21 -6.53 -14.28
CA VAL A 68 -6.72 -7.83 -13.80
C VAL A 68 -6.52 -8.81 -14.96
N GLU A 69 -7.53 -8.95 -15.82
CA GLU A 69 -7.48 -9.85 -16.98
C GLU A 69 -6.34 -9.51 -17.93
N TYR A 70 -6.13 -8.21 -18.21
CA TYR A 70 -5.01 -7.77 -19.03
C TYR A 70 -3.66 -8.17 -18.42
N HIS A 71 -3.51 -7.96 -17.11
CA HIS A 71 -2.27 -8.24 -16.41
C HIS A 71 -2.04 -9.71 -16.02
N ARG A 72 -3.02 -10.60 -16.27
CA ARG A 72 -2.79 -12.06 -16.27
C ARG A 72 -1.90 -12.51 -17.41
N THR A 73 -1.94 -11.81 -18.55
CA THR A 73 -1.15 -12.15 -19.75
C THR A 73 -0.01 -11.15 -20.01
N SER A 74 -0.20 -9.90 -19.62
CA SER A 74 0.73 -8.80 -19.84
C SER A 74 1.46 -8.42 -18.56
N SER A 75 2.79 -8.27 -18.62
CA SER A 75 3.57 -7.95 -17.42
C SER A 75 3.14 -6.61 -16.78
N VAL A 76 3.00 -6.58 -15.45
CA VAL A 76 2.86 -5.37 -14.66
C VAL A 76 4.20 -4.63 -14.47
N SER A 77 5.33 -5.20 -14.90
CA SER A 77 6.65 -4.56 -14.81
C SER A 77 7.27 -4.36 -16.19
N ARG A 78 8.06 -3.29 -16.36
CA ARG A 78 8.82 -3.02 -17.60
C ARG A 78 10.14 -3.78 -17.67
N SER A 79 10.67 -4.21 -16.53
CA SER A 79 12.01 -4.82 -16.43
C SER A 79 11.95 -6.31 -16.12
N GLN A 80 10.84 -6.80 -15.58
CA GLN A 80 10.64 -8.19 -15.19
C GLN A 80 9.29 -8.68 -15.73
N ASP A 81 9.17 -9.98 -16.02
CA ASP A 81 7.88 -10.60 -16.36
C ASP A 81 7.13 -10.90 -15.05
N VAL A 82 6.25 -9.97 -14.65
CA VAL A 82 5.42 -10.10 -13.45
C VAL A 82 3.98 -10.09 -13.90
N LYS A 83 3.27 -11.21 -13.74
CA LYS A 83 1.87 -11.34 -14.16
C LYS A 83 1.01 -11.53 -12.92
N LEU A 84 -0.21 -10.99 -12.96
CA LEU A 84 -1.19 -11.29 -11.92
C LEU A 84 -1.60 -12.75 -12.04
N ARG A 85 -1.54 -13.47 -10.93
CA ARG A 85 -2.02 -14.84 -10.81
C ARG A 85 -2.98 -14.90 -9.64
N ASP A 86 -4.04 -15.68 -9.78
CA ASP A 86 -4.89 -16.02 -8.65
C ASP A 86 -4.06 -16.78 -7.64
N MET A 87 -4.09 -16.32 -6.39
CA MET A 87 -3.62 -17.14 -5.28
C MET A 87 -4.66 -18.25 -5.10
N VAL A 88 -4.28 -19.46 -5.48
CA VAL A 88 -5.03 -20.65 -5.09
C VAL A 88 -4.77 -20.82 -3.60
N ALA A 89 -5.78 -20.57 -2.78
CA ALA A 89 -5.73 -21.02 -1.40
C ALA A 89 -5.72 -22.55 -1.45
N GLU A 90 -4.57 -23.17 -1.17
CA GLU A 90 -4.51 -24.61 -0.93
C GLU A 90 -5.35 -24.91 0.32
N GLU A 91 -6.41 -25.71 0.16
CA GLU A 91 -7.25 -26.22 1.27
C GLU A 91 -6.49 -27.20 2.17
#